data_AF-A0A2X4TUU1-F1
#
_entry.id   AF-A0A2X4TUU1-F1
#
_cell.length_a   1.000
_cell.length_b   1.000
_cell.length_c   1.000
_cell.angle_alpha   90.00
_cell.angle_beta   90.00
_cell.angle_gamma   90.00
#
_symmetry.space_group_name_H-M   'P 1'
#
loop_
_entity.id
_entity.type
_entity.pdbx_description
1 polymer ?
#
loop_
_entity_poly.entity_id
_entity_poly.type
_entity_poly.pdbx_seq_one_letter_code
_entity_poly.pdbx_strand_id
1 'polypeptide(L)'
;MKIRSQVGMVLNLDKCIGCHTCSVTCKNVWTSREGMEYAWFNNVESKPGVGFPNDWENQEKWKGGWIRKINGKLQPRMGKPGAAAG
;
A
#
# COMPACT_ATOMS: atom_id res chain seq x y z
N MET A 1 9.87 -28.16 4.99
CA MET A 1 8.67 -27.53 5.59
C MET A 1 9.11 -26.67 6.76
N LYS A 2 8.74 -25.39 6.80
CA LYS A 2 9.10 -24.45 7.88
C LYS A 2 7.84 -23.75 8.38
N ILE A 3 7.27 -24.22 9.49
CA ILE A 3 6.03 -23.66 10.05
C ILE A 3 6.33 -22.27 10.63
N ARG A 4 5.46 -21.31 10.32
CA ARG A 4 5.44 -19.94 10.85
C ARG A 4 3.98 -19.52 11.08
N SER A 5 3.76 -18.50 11.91
CA SER A 5 2.45 -17.93 12.19
C SER A 5 2.43 -16.42 11.91
N GLN A 6 1.29 -15.92 11.43
CA GLN A 6 1.04 -14.50 11.18
C GLN A 6 -0.43 -14.17 11.51
N VAL A 7 -0.69 -13.04 12.15
CA VAL A 7 -2.06 -12.54 12.37
C VAL A 7 -2.55 -11.87 11.08
N GLY A 8 -3.62 -12.41 10.49
CA GLY A 8 -4.28 -11.84 9.32
C GLY A 8 -5.45 -10.91 9.69
N MET A 9 -5.94 -10.14 8.72
CA MET A 9 -7.10 -9.25 8.87
C MET A 9 -8.05 -9.45 7.69
N VAL A 10 -9.35 -9.33 7.95
CA VAL A 10 -10.41 -9.36 6.93
C VAL A 10 -11.24 -8.09 7.04
N LEU A 11 -11.49 -7.44 5.90
CA LEU A 11 -12.39 -6.29 5.78
C LEU A 11 -13.59 -6.70 4.93
N ASN A 12 -14.79 -6.76 5.51
CA ASN A 12 -16.01 -7.04 4.76
C ASN A 12 -16.51 -5.75 4.10
N LEU A 13 -16.35 -5.66 2.77
CA LEU A 13 -16.71 -4.47 2.00
C LEU A 13 -18.23 -4.24 1.90
N ASP A 14 -19.06 -5.28 2.10
CA ASP A 14 -20.53 -5.15 2.14
C ASP A 14 -21.01 -4.37 3.38
N LYS A 15 -20.22 -4.43 4.48
CA LYS A 15 -20.52 -3.72 5.73
C LYS A 15 -19.72 -2.43 5.90
N CYS A 16 -18.86 -2.09 4.95
CA CYS A 16 -18.10 -0.85 5.00
C CYS A 16 -19.01 0.32 4.64
N ILE A 17 -19.10 1.31 5.52
CA ILE A 17 -19.93 2.51 5.32
C ILE A 17 -19.13 3.76 4.95
N GLY A 18 -17.81 3.62 4.73
CA GLY A 18 -16.97 4.74 4.32
C GLY A 18 -16.88 5.89 5.34
N CYS A 19 -17.02 5.63 6.64
CA CYS A 19 -17.10 6.69 7.67
C CYS A 19 -15.76 7.30 8.11
N HIS A 20 -14.62 6.77 7.64
CA HIS A 20 -13.27 7.23 7.98
C HIS A 20 -12.87 7.15 9.47
N THR A 21 -13.68 6.56 10.36
CA THR A 21 -13.33 6.42 11.78
C THR A 21 -11.98 5.71 11.97
N CYS A 22 -11.73 4.65 11.21
CA CYS A 22 -10.47 3.90 11.25
C CYS A 22 -9.25 4.72 10.80
N SER A 23 -9.44 5.72 9.93
CA SER A 23 -8.38 6.65 9.52
C SER A 23 -8.05 7.64 10.63
N VAL A 24 -9.08 8.26 11.24
CA VAL A 24 -8.90 9.29 12.28
C VAL A 24 -8.26 8.71 13.53
N THR A 25 -8.68 7.54 13.99
CA THR A 25 -8.07 6.90 15.17
C THR A 25 -6.60 6.58 14.93
N CYS A 26 -6.26 6.05 13.76
CA CYS A 26 -4.87 5.80 13.37
C CYS A 26 -4.05 7.09 13.27
N LYS A 27 -4.62 8.16 12.71
CA LYS A 27 -3.98 9.47 12.60
C LYS A 27 -3.60 10.00 13.97
N ASN A 28 -4.59 10.11 14.85
CA ASN A 28 -4.45 10.70 16.17
C ASN A 28 -3.37 10.02 17.02
N VAL A 29 -3.31 8.68 16.96
CA VAL A 29 -2.36 7.92 17.77
C VAL A 29 -0.95 7.95 17.17
N TRP A 30 -0.81 7.86 15.83
CA TRP A 30 0.48 7.52 15.23
C TRP A 30 1.13 8.61 14.37
N THR A 31 0.32 9.44 13.69
CA THR A 31 0.80 10.30 12.58
C THR A 31 0.37 11.76 12.72
N SER A 32 0.23 12.25 13.94
CA SER A 32 -0.05 13.67 14.26
C SER A 32 1.21 14.53 14.49
N ARG A 33 2.41 13.96 14.30
CA ARG A 33 3.68 14.68 14.47
C ARG A 33 4.05 15.44 13.21
N GLU A 34 4.85 16.49 13.39
CA GLU A 34 5.39 17.29 12.28
C GLU A 34 6.14 16.41 11.27
N GLY A 35 5.87 16.64 9.98
CA GLY A 35 6.41 15.88 8.85
C GLY A 35 5.60 14.63 8.48
N MET A 36 4.57 14.26 9.25
CA MET A 36 3.72 13.08 9.01
C MET A 36 2.23 13.43 8.91
N GLU A 37 1.86 14.71 8.95
CA GLU A 37 0.48 15.18 8.97
C GLU A 37 -0.27 14.74 7.71
N TYR A 38 0.42 14.72 6.56
CA TYR A 38 -0.12 14.24 5.29
C TYR A 38 -0.27 12.71 5.21
N ALA A 39 0.43 11.96 6.06
CA ALA A 39 0.53 10.50 5.95
C ALA A 39 -0.63 9.79 6.66
N TRP A 40 -1.47 9.11 5.90
CA TRP A 40 -2.56 8.30 6.44
C TRP A 40 -2.20 6.81 6.36
N PHE A 41 -1.65 6.25 7.43
CA PHE A 41 -1.29 4.81 7.48
C PHE A 41 -2.49 3.90 7.20
N ASN A 42 -3.68 4.31 7.62
CA ASN A 42 -4.94 3.68 7.29
C ASN A 42 -5.85 4.71 6.61
N ASN A 43 -6.13 4.55 5.33
CA ASN A 43 -6.97 5.44 4.54
C ASN A 43 -8.18 4.69 3.95
N VAL A 44 -9.24 5.43 3.67
CA VAL A 44 -10.46 4.91 3.00
C VAL A 44 -10.60 5.66 1.68
N GLU A 45 -10.86 4.91 0.61
CA GLU A 45 -10.98 5.44 -0.75
C GLU A 45 -12.34 5.04 -1.33
N SER A 46 -13.02 5.99 -1.99
CA SER A 46 -14.24 5.69 -2.76
C SER A 46 -13.87 5.17 -4.14
N LYS A 47 -14.63 4.17 -4.62
CA LYS A 47 -14.51 3.65 -5.99
C LYS A 47 -15.79 3.89 -6.78
N PRO A 48 -15.69 4.26 -8.07
CA PRO A 48 -14.47 4.52 -8.83
C PRO A 48 -13.72 5.79 -8.38
N GLY A 49 -12.38 5.78 -8.43
CA GLY A 49 -11.54 6.90 -7.95
C GLY A 49 -10.04 6.61 -8.04
N VAL A 50 -9.22 7.68 -7.98
CA VAL A 50 -7.76 7.63 -8.18
C VAL A 50 -6.94 7.22 -6.94
N GLY A 51 -7.56 7.24 -5.75
CA GLY A 51 -6.92 6.84 -4.50
C GLY A 51 -5.88 7.82 -3.93
N PHE A 52 -5.16 7.39 -2.89
CA PHE A 52 -4.10 8.17 -2.22
C PHE A 52 -2.81 7.33 -2.04
N PRO A 53 -1.65 7.80 -2.54
CA PRO A 53 -1.47 8.94 -3.43
C PRO A 53 -2.16 8.73 -4.79
N ASN A 54 -2.32 9.81 -5.55
CA ASN A 54 -3.04 9.75 -6.82
C ASN A 54 -2.47 8.69 -7.76
N ASP A 55 -3.36 7.81 -8.24
CA ASP A 55 -3.07 6.75 -9.21
C ASP A 55 -2.09 5.69 -8.67
N TRP A 56 -2.12 5.40 -7.36
CA TRP A 56 -1.18 4.46 -6.73
C TRP A 56 -1.26 3.04 -7.32
N GLU A 57 -2.40 2.66 -7.92
CA GLU A 57 -2.60 1.36 -8.59
C GLU A 57 -1.79 1.24 -9.90
N ASN A 58 -1.38 2.35 -10.52
CA ASN A 58 -0.62 2.36 -11.77
C ASN A 58 0.87 2.03 -11.57
N GLN A 59 1.22 0.76 -11.76
CA GLN A 59 2.60 0.28 -11.58
C GLN A 59 3.53 0.59 -12.77
N GLU A 60 3.00 1.06 -13.90
CA GLU A 60 3.83 1.60 -14.97
C GLU A 60 4.41 2.95 -14.58
N LYS A 61 3.66 3.75 -13.81
CA LYS A 61 4.12 5.00 -13.22
C LYS A 61 4.96 4.77 -11.96
N TRP A 62 4.43 4.06 -10.97
CA TRP A 62 5.00 4.00 -9.61
C TRP A 62 6.04 2.90 -9.36
N LYS A 63 6.19 1.96 -10.30
CA LYS A 63 7.20 0.90 -10.27
C LYS A 63 7.20 0.03 -8.99
N GLY A 64 6.03 -0.13 -8.34
CA GLY A 64 5.85 -0.97 -7.16
C GLY A 64 5.77 -2.47 -7.46
N GLY A 65 5.93 -3.28 -6.42
CA GLY A 65 5.80 -4.74 -6.47
C GLY A 65 6.90 -5.46 -7.24
N TRP A 66 6.57 -6.65 -7.74
CA TRP A 66 7.49 -7.58 -8.39
C TRP A 66 7.09 -7.85 -9.84
N ILE A 67 8.08 -8.16 -10.68
CA ILE A 67 7.91 -8.73 -12.01
C ILE A 67 8.53 -10.13 -12.06
N ARG A 68 7.91 -11.02 -12.82
CA ARG A 68 8.46 -12.34 -13.13
C ARG A 68 9.20 -12.30 -14.45
N LYS A 69 10.50 -12.60 -14.43
CA LYS A 69 11.33 -12.64 -15.64
C LYS A 69 11.06 -13.90 -16.46
N ILE A 70 11.52 -13.87 -17.71
CA ILE A 70 11.51 -15.02 -18.64
C ILE A 70 12.22 -16.24 -18.02
N ASN A 71 13.31 -16.02 -17.27
CA ASN A 71 14.02 -17.09 -16.57
C ASN A 71 13.31 -17.60 -15.29
N GLY A 72 12.05 -17.21 -15.07
CA GLY A 72 11.23 -17.62 -13.95
C GLY A 72 11.53 -16.94 -12.61
N LYS A 73 12.64 -16.20 -12.48
CA LYS A 73 13.01 -15.49 -11.24
C LYS A 73 12.20 -14.20 -11.07
N LEU A 74 11.88 -13.88 -9.82
CA LEU A 74 11.28 -12.60 -9.45
C LEU A 74 12.35 -11.50 -9.40
N GLN A 75 11.98 -10.28 -9.79
CA GLN A 75 12.76 -9.07 -9.60
C GLN A 75 11.83 -7.93 -9.13
N PRO A 76 12.27 -7.02 -8.25
CA PRO A 76 11.53 -5.79 -8.00
C PRO A 76 11.29 -5.04 -9.32
N ARG A 77 10.09 -4.49 -9.50
CA ARG A 77 9.76 -3.68 -10.68
C ARG A 77 10.64 -2.43 -10.76
N MET A 78 11.07 -1.91 -9.61
CA MET A 78 12.03 -0.82 -9.46
C MET A 78 13.42 -1.11 -10.06
N GLY A 79 13.78 -2.39 -10.25
CA GLY A 79 15.11 -2.78 -10.73
C GLY A 79 15.84 -3.71 -9.78
N LYS A 80 17.09 -4.05 -10.10
CA LYS A 80 17.97 -4.79 -9.19
C LYS A 80 18.65 -3.81 -8.24
N PRO A 81 19.05 -4.26 -7.03
CA PRO A 81 19.94 -3.47 -6.18
C PRO A 81 21.19 -3.04 -6.98
N GLY A 82 21.46 -1.73 -7.05
CA GLY A 82 22.58 -1.16 -7.80
C GLY A 82 22.32 -0.86 -9.28
N ALA A 83 21.14 -1.17 -9.83
CA ALA A 83 20.72 -0.59 -11.10
C ALA A 83 20.36 0.88 -10.83
N ALA A 84 21.13 1.82 -11.37
CA ALA A 84 20.76 3.23 -11.34
C ALA A 84 19.36 3.38 -11.93
N ALA A 85 18.51 4.18 -11.27
CA ALA A 85 17.28 4.65 -11.86
C ALA A 85 17.67 5.54 -13.04
N GLY A 86 17.70 4.95 -14.24
CA GLY A 86 17.79 5.68 -15.49
C GLY A 86 16.46 6.32 -15.84
#